data_AF-A0A2X3JN77-F1
#
_entry.id   AF-A0A2X3JN77-F1
#
_cell.length_a   1.000
_cell.length_b   1.000
_cell.length_c   1.000
_cell.angle_alpha   90.00
_cell.angle_beta   90.00
_cell.angle_gamma   90.00
#
_symmetry.space_group_name_H-M   'P 1'
#
loop_
_entity.id
_entity.type
_entity.pdbx_description
1 polymer ?
#
loop_
_entity_poly.entity_id
_entity_poly.type
_entity_poly.pdbx_seq_one_letter_code
_entity_poly.pdbx_strand_id
1 'polypeptide(L)'
;MDIYCYRDPRTGKEFGLGRDRRIAITEAIQANIELFSGHKHKPLTARINSDNSVTLHSWLDRYEKILASRGIKQKTLINYMSKIKAIRRGLPDAPLEDITTKEIAAMLNGYIDEGKAASAKLIRSTLSDAFREAIAEGHITTNPVAATRAAKSEVRRSRLTADEYLKIYQSSRIITMLAQTCNGTGCCYRAASW
;
A
#
# COMPACT_ATOMS: atom_id res chain seq x y z
N MET A 1 -6.41 -21.82 47.32
CA MET A 1 -6.49 -22.75 46.18
C MET A 1 -5.97 -21.98 45.00
N ASP A 2 -4.78 -22.34 44.56
CA ASP A 2 -3.88 -21.37 43.95
C ASP A 2 -4.07 -21.39 42.42
N ILE A 3 -4.09 -20.20 41.83
CA ILE A 3 -4.22 -20.00 40.38
C ILE A 3 -2.82 -19.73 39.84
N TYR A 4 -2.44 -20.42 38.77
CA TYR A 4 -1.16 -20.18 38.12
C TYR A 4 -1.24 -18.88 37.30
N CYS A 5 -0.26 -18.01 37.47
CA CYS A 5 -0.13 -16.75 36.73
C CYS A 5 1.21 -16.72 35.99
N TYR A 6 1.19 -16.21 34.77
CA TYR A 6 2.38 -15.90 33.99
C TYR A 6 2.62 -14.40 33.99
N ARG A 7 3.85 -13.97 34.26
CA ARG A 7 4.24 -12.57 34.22
C ARG A 7 5.11 -12.31 32.99
N ASP A 8 4.64 -11.43 32.12
CA ASP A 8 5.39 -11.03 30.94
C ASP A 8 6.57 -10.13 31.35
N PRO A 9 7.84 -10.52 31.09
CA PRO A 9 9.01 -9.75 31.48
C PRO A 9 9.16 -8.42 30.73
N ARG A 10 8.48 -8.23 29.58
CA ARG A 10 8.54 -6.99 28.78
C ARG A 10 7.63 -5.91 29.31
N THR A 11 6.42 -6.30 29.72
CA THR A 11 5.36 -5.36 30.13
C THR A 11 5.11 -5.36 31.63
N GLY A 12 5.61 -6.37 32.35
CA GLY A 12 5.41 -6.56 33.78
C GLY A 12 3.99 -7.02 34.15
N LYS A 13 3.09 -7.19 33.18
CA LYS A 13 1.69 -7.60 33.39
C LYS A 13 1.58 -9.09 33.66
N GLU A 14 0.59 -9.45 34.46
CA GLU A 14 0.28 -10.84 34.81
C GLU A 14 -0.95 -11.34 34.05
N PHE A 15 -0.88 -12.59 33.58
CA PHE A 15 -1.94 -13.29 32.86
C PHE A 15 -2.26 -14.59 33.59
N GLY A 16 -3.54 -14.83 33.91
CA GLY A 16 -3.97 -16.05 34.57
C GLY A 16 -4.02 -17.25 33.61
N LEU A 17 -3.37 -18.34 33.98
CA LEU A 17 -3.30 -19.60 33.20
C LEU A 17 -4.27 -20.68 33.72
N GLY A 18 -5.02 -20.38 34.77
CA GLY A 18 -5.98 -21.30 35.39
C GLY A 18 -5.35 -22.18 36.48
N ARG A 19 -5.93 -23.37 36.69
CA ARG A 19 -5.62 -24.24 37.84
C ARG A 19 -4.92 -25.54 37.47
N ASP A 20 -4.93 -25.92 36.19
CA ASP A 20 -4.24 -27.14 35.73
C ASP A 20 -2.74 -26.84 35.57
N ARG A 21 -1.94 -27.46 36.44
CA ARG A 21 -0.49 -27.31 36.44
C ARG A 21 0.14 -27.69 35.09
N ARG A 22 -0.36 -28.73 34.42
CA ARG A 22 0.24 -29.24 33.19
C ARG A 22 0.02 -28.24 32.05
N ILE A 23 -1.20 -27.74 31.92
CA ILE A 23 -1.55 -26.72 30.92
C ILE A 23 -0.77 -25.43 31.17
N ALA A 24 -0.74 -24.96 32.43
CA ALA A 24 -0.02 -23.74 32.79
C ALA A 24 1.49 -23.82 32.46
N ILE A 25 2.14 -24.95 32.74
CA ILE A 25 3.56 -25.15 32.41
C ILE A 25 3.77 -25.15 30.89
N THR A 26 2.94 -25.86 30.12
CA THR A 26 3.06 -25.91 28.65
C THR A 26 2.87 -24.54 28.02
N GLU A 27 1.86 -23.77 28.45
CA GLU A 27 1.61 -22.42 27.95
C GLU A 27 2.75 -21.45 28.32
N ALA A 28 3.26 -21.52 29.55
CA ALA A 28 4.38 -20.70 29.98
C ALA A 28 5.67 -21.00 29.20
N ILE A 29 5.96 -22.28 28.92
CA ILE A 29 7.11 -22.68 28.09
C ILE A 29 6.95 -22.13 26.66
N GLN A 30 5.76 -22.26 26.06
CA GLN A 30 5.51 -21.74 24.71
C GLN A 30 5.68 -20.22 24.65
N ALA A 31 5.13 -19.48 25.62
CA ALA A 31 5.30 -18.03 25.71
C ALA A 31 6.79 -17.64 25.81
N ASN A 32 7.57 -18.36 26.63
CA ASN A 32 9.01 -18.12 26.75
C ASN A 32 9.75 -18.37 25.42
N ILE A 33 9.42 -19.45 24.69
CA ILE A 33 10.01 -19.72 23.38
C ILE A 33 9.73 -18.56 22.40
N GLU A 34 8.49 -18.07 22.34
CA GLU A 34 8.11 -16.93 21.49
C GLU A 34 8.82 -15.63 21.90
N LEU A 35 9.08 -15.44 23.20
CA LEU A 35 9.84 -14.29 23.70
C LEU A 35 11.30 -14.31 23.23
N PHE A 36 11.97 -15.47 23.26
CA PHE A 36 13.39 -15.58 22.93
C PHE A 36 13.66 -15.73 21.44
N SER A 37 12.83 -16.45 20.71
CA SER A 37 13.07 -16.72 19.29
C SER A 37 12.67 -15.55 18.36
N GLY A 38 11.86 -14.61 18.85
CA GLY A 38 11.30 -13.50 18.04
C GLY A 38 10.31 -13.95 16.95
N HIS A 39 10.15 -15.26 16.77
CA HIS A 39 9.23 -15.87 15.83
C HIS A 39 8.00 -16.34 16.60
N LYS A 40 6.83 -15.84 16.22
CA LYS A 40 5.57 -16.36 16.78
C LYS A 40 5.40 -17.80 16.33
N HIS A 41 5.26 -18.72 17.27
CA HIS A 41 4.94 -20.11 16.97
C HIS A 41 3.51 -20.16 16.39
N LYS A 42 3.39 -20.40 15.09
CA LYS A 42 2.07 -20.60 14.45
C LYS A 42 1.55 -21.99 14.83
N PRO A 43 0.36 -22.11 15.45
CA PRO A 43 -0.22 -23.40 15.78
C PRO A 43 -0.48 -24.21 14.50
N LEU A 44 -0.51 -25.54 14.62
CA LEU A 44 -0.69 -26.45 13.48
C LEU A 44 -1.97 -26.15 12.70
N THR A 45 -3.06 -25.81 13.39
CA THR A 45 -4.33 -25.39 12.78
C THR A 45 -4.17 -24.17 11.88
N ALA A 46 -3.44 -23.16 12.34
CA ALA A 46 -3.13 -21.98 11.53
C ALA A 46 -2.28 -22.33 10.31
N ARG A 47 -1.33 -23.27 10.43
CA ARG A 47 -0.51 -23.74 9.31
C ARG A 47 -1.33 -24.44 8.23
N ILE A 48 -2.24 -25.34 8.65
CA ILE A 48 -3.15 -26.06 7.74
C ILE A 48 -4.07 -25.08 6.99
N ASN A 49 -4.58 -24.06 7.68
CA ASN A 49 -5.41 -23.04 7.05
C ASN A 49 -4.59 -22.14 6.10
N SER A 50 -3.35 -21.81 6.47
CA SER A 50 -2.49 -20.95 5.65
C SER A 50 -2.00 -21.60 4.35
N ASP A 51 -1.85 -22.93 4.30
CA ASP A 51 -1.46 -23.63 3.05
C ASP A 51 -2.50 -23.50 1.93
N ASN A 52 -3.76 -23.22 2.27
CA ASN A 52 -4.82 -22.91 1.30
C ASN A 52 -5.06 -21.40 1.10
N SER A 53 -4.38 -20.55 1.87
CA SER A 53 -4.60 -19.11 1.84
C SER A 53 -3.85 -18.45 0.67
N VAL A 54 -4.54 -17.63 -0.10
CA VAL A 54 -3.92 -16.88 -1.21
C VAL A 54 -3.14 -15.70 -0.65
N THR A 55 -1.89 -15.52 -1.10
CA THR A 55 -1.05 -14.38 -0.71
C THR A 55 -1.43 -13.12 -1.48
N LEU A 56 -1.12 -11.95 -0.93
CA LEU A 56 -1.41 -10.68 -1.59
C LEU A 56 -0.76 -10.57 -2.97
N HIS A 57 0.52 -10.94 -3.12
CA HIS A 57 1.21 -10.69 -4.39
C HIS A 57 0.70 -11.63 -5.49
N SER A 58 0.41 -12.89 -5.14
CA SER A 58 -0.22 -13.84 -6.06
C SER A 58 -1.65 -13.42 -6.41
N TRP A 59 -2.40 -12.88 -5.44
CA TRP A 59 -3.72 -12.30 -5.69
C TRP A 59 -3.64 -11.09 -6.63
N LEU A 60 -2.65 -10.22 -6.47
CA LEU A 60 -2.46 -9.08 -7.36
C LEU A 60 -2.17 -9.52 -8.80
N ASP A 61 -1.42 -10.61 -9.02
CA ASP A 61 -1.22 -11.19 -10.36
C ASP A 61 -2.54 -11.67 -10.98
N ARG A 62 -3.41 -12.29 -10.17
CA ARG A 62 -4.75 -12.69 -10.60
C ARG A 62 -5.62 -11.47 -10.91
N TYR A 63 -5.59 -10.45 -10.06
CA TYR A 63 -6.35 -9.21 -10.22
C TYR A 63 -5.96 -8.43 -11.47
N GLU A 64 -4.67 -8.43 -11.86
CA GLU A 64 -4.21 -7.86 -13.14
C GLU A 64 -4.91 -8.51 -14.34
N LYS A 65 -5.10 -9.83 -14.32
CA LYS A 65 -5.85 -10.56 -15.35
C LYS A 65 -7.33 -10.19 -15.36
N ILE A 66 -7.93 -10.01 -14.17
CA ILE A 66 -9.33 -9.55 -14.05
C ILE A 66 -9.46 -8.16 -14.69
N LEU A 67 -8.58 -7.22 -14.37
CA LEU A 67 -8.58 -5.87 -14.94
C LEU A 67 -8.48 -5.88 -16.47
N ALA A 68 -7.63 -6.75 -17.03
CA ALA A 68 -7.49 -6.88 -18.48
C ALA A 68 -8.81 -7.35 -19.15
N SER A 69 -9.57 -8.22 -18.49
CA SER A 69 -10.84 -8.73 -19.00
C SER A 69 -12.00 -7.73 -18.93
N ARG A 70 -11.89 -6.64 -18.16
CA ARG A 70 -12.95 -5.64 -17.98
C ARG A 70 -13.20 -4.72 -19.19
N GLY A 71 -12.43 -4.85 -20.28
CA GLY A 71 -12.59 -4.02 -21.48
C GLY A 71 -12.22 -2.54 -21.29
N ILE A 72 -11.32 -2.24 -20.36
CA ILE A 72 -10.90 -0.86 -20.07
C ILE A 72 -9.88 -0.33 -21.10
N LYS A 73 -9.86 1.00 -21.30
CA LYS A 73 -8.88 1.66 -22.18
C LYS A 73 -7.44 1.42 -21.69
N GLN A 74 -6.51 1.29 -22.62
CA GLN A 74 -5.09 1.01 -22.32
C GLN A 74 -4.46 2.00 -21.32
N LYS A 75 -4.75 3.30 -21.45
CA LYS A 75 -4.23 4.31 -20.52
C LYS A 75 -4.73 4.09 -19.09
N THR A 76 -5.99 3.69 -18.94
CA THR A 76 -6.59 3.37 -17.64
C THR A 76 -5.96 2.13 -17.04
N LEU A 77 -5.70 1.10 -17.85
CA LEU A 77 -5.00 -0.11 -17.42
C LEU A 77 -3.61 0.24 -16.86
N ILE A 78 -2.82 1.04 -17.59
CA ILE A 78 -1.50 1.50 -17.13
C ILE A 78 -1.60 2.23 -15.77
N ASN A 79 -2.63 3.06 -15.59
CA ASN A 79 -2.86 3.76 -14.32
C ASN A 79 -3.10 2.78 -13.16
N TYR A 80 -3.86 1.70 -13.38
CA TYR A 80 -4.07 0.64 -12.39
C TYR A 80 -2.78 -0.12 -12.08
N MET A 81 -2.02 -0.56 -13.10
CA MET A 81 -0.76 -1.28 -12.91
C MET A 81 0.24 -0.46 -12.08
N SER A 82 0.30 0.86 -12.31
CA SER A 82 1.11 1.76 -11.50
C SER A 82 0.71 1.74 -10.01
N LYS A 83 -0.59 1.64 -9.69
CA LYS A 83 -1.06 1.52 -8.29
C LYS A 83 -0.78 0.14 -7.71
N ILE A 84 -0.95 -0.92 -8.49
CA ILE A 84 -0.62 -2.29 -8.07
C ILE A 84 0.86 -2.40 -7.73
N LYS A 85 1.74 -1.82 -8.56
CA LYS A 85 3.18 -1.74 -8.26
C LYS A 85 3.50 -0.93 -7.01
N ALA A 86 2.72 0.12 -6.72
CA ALA A 86 2.86 0.86 -5.46
C ALA A 86 2.44 -0.01 -4.25
N ILE A 87 1.34 -0.75 -4.37
CA ILE A 87 0.86 -1.69 -3.34
C ILE A 87 1.91 -2.77 -3.05
N ARG A 88 2.49 -3.41 -4.08
CA ARG A 88 3.54 -4.44 -3.90
C ARG A 88 4.77 -3.96 -3.15
N ARG A 89 5.12 -2.67 -3.28
CA ARG A 89 6.25 -2.08 -2.54
C ARG A 89 5.89 -1.68 -1.12
N GLY A 90 4.62 -1.36 -0.87
CA GLY A 90 4.15 -0.84 0.41
C GLY A 90 3.61 -1.88 1.37
N LEU A 91 3.18 -3.05 0.87
CA LEU A 91 2.64 -4.14 1.69
C LEU A 91 3.45 -5.44 1.52
N PRO A 92 3.63 -6.21 2.61
CA PRO A 92 4.33 -7.48 2.57
C PRO A 92 3.58 -8.51 1.72
N ASP A 93 4.31 -9.51 1.21
CA ASP A 93 3.68 -10.70 0.63
C ASP A 93 3.25 -11.64 1.76
N ALA A 94 2.04 -11.40 2.26
CA ALA A 94 1.40 -12.16 3.33
C ALA A 94 0.04 -12.69 2.83
N PRO A 95 -0.55 -13.70 3.51
CA PRO A 95 -1.93 -14.11 3.28
C PRO A 95 -2.88 -12.91 3.31
N LEU A 96 -3.88 -12.89 2.41
CA LEU A 96 -4.84 -11.79 2.33
C LEU A 96 -5.57 -11.52 3.66
N GLU A 97 -5.81 -12.57 4.45
CA GLU A 97 -6.44 -12.51 5.78
C GLU A 97 -5.55 -11.89 6.87
N ASP A 98 -4.22 -12.00 6.72
CA ASP A 98 -3.25 -11.48 7.69
C ASP A 98 -3.02 -9.97 7.51
N ILE A 99 -3.46 -9.37 6.40
CA ILE A 99 -3.25 -7.94 6.12
C ILE A 99 -4.17 -7.09 6.96
N THR A 100 -3.57 -6.31 7.85
CA THR A 100 -4.31 -5.50 8.81
C THR A 100 -4.65 -4.12 8.25
N THR A 101 -5.78 -3.56 8.73
CA THR A 101 -6.16 -2.16 8.49
C THR A 101 -5.04 -1.18 8.90
N LYS A 102 -4.27 -1.53 9.95
CA LYS A 102 -3.17 -0.72 10.45
C LYS A 102 -2.02 -0.61 9.45
N GLU A 103 -1.62 -1.72 8.84
CA GLU A 103 -0.56 -1.73 7.83
C GLU A 103 -0.97 -0.94 6.58
N ILE A 104 -2.22 -1.11 6.14
CA ILE A 104 -2.77 -0.34 5.02
C ILE A 104 -2.75 1.16 5.34
N ALA A 105 -3.20 1.55 6.54
CA ALA A 105 -3.18 2.94 6.97
C ALA A 105 -1.76 3.51 7.05
N ALA A 106 -0.79 2.74 7.56
CA ALA A 106 0.61 3.15 7.62
C ALA A 106 1.18 3.42 6.22
N MET A 107 0.95 2.52 5.26
CA MET A 107 1.34 2.73 3.86
C MET A 107 0.69 3.99 3.28
N LEU A 108 -0.62 4.17 3.48
CA LEU A 108 -1.35 5.32 2.93
C LEU A 108 -0.88 6.65 3.53
N ASN A 109 -0.61 6.68 4.84
CA ASN A 109 -0.12 7.87 5.53
C ASN A 109 1.27 8.27 5.03
N GLY A 110 2.17 7.33 4.74
CA GLY A 110 3.46 7.65 4.11
C GLY A 110 3.33 8.45 2.81
N TYR A 111 2.35 8.12 1.96
CA TYR A 111 2.06 8.93 0.77
C TYR A 111 1.46 10.31 1.08
N ILE A 112 0.70 10.44 2.16
CA ILE A 112 0.12 11.73 2.58
C ILE A 112 1.22 12.64 3.11
N ASP A 113 2.13 12.10 3.91
CA ASP A 113 3.26 12.81 4.52
C ASP A 113 4.24 13.31 3.45
N GLU A 114 4.41 12.56 2.35
CA GLU A 114 5.14 12.99 1.15
C GLU A 114 4.39 14.06 0.32
N GLY A 115 3.22 14.52 0.75
CA GLY A 115 2.38 15.47 0.04
C GLY A 115 1.64 14.89 -1.17
N LYS A 116 1.60 13.56 -1.33
CA LYS A 116 0.98 12.83 -2.45
C LYS A 116 -0.42 12.32 -2.13
N ALA A 117 -1.25 13.15 -1.49
CA ALA A 117 -2.59 12.80 -1.03
C ALA A 117 -3.51 12.25 -2.16
N ALA A 118 -3.44 12.81 -3.37
CA ALA A 118 -4.21 12.32 -4.52
C ALA A 118 -3.81 10.89 -4.92
N SER A 119 -2.51 10.57 -4.84
CA SER A 119 -2.00 9.22 -5.09
C SER A 119 -2.47 8.25 -4.01
N ALA A 120 -2.42 8.64 -2.73
CA ALA A 120 -2.93 7.84 -1.62
C ALA A 120 -4.41 7.46 -1.83
N LYS A 121 -5.24 8.43 -2.26
CA LYS A 121 -6.66 8.18 -2.58
C LYS A 121 -6.84 7.13 -3.69
N LEU A 122 -6.06 7.23 -4.77
CA LEU A 122 -6.13 6.28 -5.89
C LEU A 122 -5.61 4.89 -5.49
N ILE A 123 -4.52 4.82 -4.72
CA ILE A 123 -3.98 3.56 -4.19
C ILE A 123 -5.03 2.87 -3.31
N ARG A 124 -5.64 3.60 -2.37
CA ARG A 124 -6.72 3.08 -1.52
C ARG A 124 -7.89 2.56 -2.35
N SER A 125 -8.29 3.29 -3.40
CA SER A 125 -9.39 2.86 -4.28
C SER A 125 -9.07 1.57 -5.02
N THR A 126 -7.87 1.46 -5.60
CA THR A 126 -7.43 0.24 -6.30
C THR A 126 -7.33 -0.95 -5.34
N LEU A 127 -6.77 -0.74 -4.15
CA LEU A 127 -6.64 -1.78 -3.14
C LEU A 127 -8.02 -2.26 -2.67
N SER A 128 -8.94 -1.34 -2.40
CA SER A 128 -10.31 -1.68 -1.99
C SER A 128 -11.05 -2.51 -3.04
N ASP A 129 -10.86 -2.21 -4.33
CA ASP A 129 -11.43 -2.99 -5.43
C ASP A 129 -10.80 -4.39 -5.53
N ALA A 130 -9.47 -4.49 -5.40
CA ALA A 130 -8.78 -5.77 -5.38
C ALA A 130 -9.26 -6.68 -4.23
N PHE A 131 -9.48 -6.14 -3.04
CA PHE A 131 -10.05 -6.88 -1.91
C PHE A 131 -11.52 -7.25 -2.15
N ARG A 132 -12.30 -6.41 -2.85
CA ARG A 132 -13.69 -6.76 -3.20
C ARG A 132 -13.76 -7.94 -4.16
N GLU A 133 -12.90 -7.97 -5.17
CA GLU A 133 -12.79 -9.12 -6.08
C GLU A 133 -12.33 -10.39 -5.34
N ALA A 134 -11.45 -10.25 -4.34
CA ALA A 134 -11.02 -11.38 -3.52
C ALA A 134 -12.17 -11.98 -2.70
N ILE A 135 -13.06 -11.12 -2.19
CA ILE A 135 -14.29 -11.56 -1.51
C ILE A 135 -15.22 -12.28 -2.51
N ALA A 136 -15.35 -11.75 -3.72
CA ALA A 136 -16.21 -12.36 -4.75
C ALA A 136 -15.71 -13.75 -5.18
N GLU A 137 -14.39 -13.98 -5.23
CA GLU A 137 -13.80 -15.30 -5.47
C GLU A 137 -13.71 -16.18 -4.20
N GLY A 138 -14.14 -15.68 -3.03
CA GLY A 138 -14.21 -16.46 -1.79
C GLY A 138 -12.90 -16.62 -1.02
N HIS A 139 -11.85 -15.87 -1.37
CA HIS A 139 -10.55 -15.94 -0.68
C HIS A 139 -10.57 -15.29 0.70
N ILE A 140 -11.45 -14.32 0.91
CA ILE A 140 -11.60 -13.57 2.16
C ILE A 140 -13.06 -13.20 2.40
N THR A 141 -13.39 -12.87 3.65
CA THR A 141 -14.76 -12.54 4.07
C THR A 141 -15.00 -11.04 4.27
N THR A 142 -13.97 -10.29 4.67
CA THR A 142 -14.08 -8.87 5.01
C THR A 142 -13.06 -8.01 4.30
N ASN A 143 -13.41 -6.77 3.99
CA ASN A 143 -12.50 -5.82 3.35
C ASN A 143 -11.82 -4.93 4.42
N PRO A 144 -10.52 -5.13 4.73
CA PRO A 144 -9.80 -4.33 5.71
C PRO A 144 -9.57 -2.88 5.26
N VAL A 145 -9.61 -2.62 3.94
CA VAL A 145 -9.42 -1.26 3.39
C VAL A 145 -10.62 -0.36 3.71
N ALA A 146 -11.83 -0.93 3.85
CA ALA A 146 -13.05 -0.16 4.06
C ALA A 146 -12.99 0.71 5.33
N ALA A 147 -12.32 0.22 6.38
CA ALA A 147 -12.14 0.93 7.65
C ALA A 147 -11.15 2.13 7.56
N THR A 148 -10.32 2.20 6.52
CA THR A 148 -9.39 3.33 6.34
C THR A 148 -10.10 4.55 5.76
N ARG A 149 -9.69 5.77 6.14
CA ARG A 149 -10.24 7.00 5.56
C ARG A 149 -9.47 7.40 4.30
N ALA A 150 -10.19 7.89 3.29
CA ALA A 150 -9.55 8.43 2.10
C ALA A 150 -8.96 9.82 2.39
N ALA A 151 -7.75 10.07 1.90
CA ALA A 151 -7.10 11.37 2.03
C ALA A 151 -7.92 12.47 1.34
N LYS A 152 -8.11 13.61 2.02
CA LYS A 152 -8.64 14.82 1.39
C LYS A 152 -7.50 15.49 0.63
N SER A 153 -7.73 15.78 -0.65
CA SER A 153 -6.76 16.47 -1.50
C SER A 153 -7.40 17.74 -2.05
N GLU A 154 -6.81 18.88 -1.73
CA GLU A 154 -7.17 20.15 -2.34
C GLU A 154 -6.44 20.32 -3.69
N VAL A 155 -7.12 20.90 -4.67
CA VAL A 155 -6.56 21.08 -6.01
C VAL A 155 -5.58 22.25 -5.99
N ARG A 156 -4.28 21.94 -6.10
CA ARG A 156 -3.19 22.93 -6.06
C ARG A 156 -2.95 23.67 -7.38
N ARG A 157 -3.52 23.20 -8.49
CA ARG A 157 -3.30 23.78 -9.82
C ARG A 157 -4.07 25.10 -9.94
N SER A 158 -3.36 26.20 -10.13
CA SER A 158 -3.97 27.50 -10.42
C SER A 158 -4.68 27.50 -11.78
N ARG A 159 -5.69 28.36 -11.92
CA ARG A 159 -6.33 28.64 -13.20
C ARG A 159 -5.46 29.58 -14.01
N LEU A 160 -5.45 29.41 -15.34
CA LEU A 160 -4.76 30.29 -16.26
C LEU A 160 -5.72 31.39 -16.73
N THR A 161 -5.33 32.64 -16.54
CA THR A 161 -6.05 33.83 -17.02
C THR A 161 -5.67 34.17 -18.46
N ALA A 162 -6.48 35.00 -19.12
CA ALA A 162 -6.22 35.44 -20.50
C ALA A 162 -4.88 36.20 -20.62
N ASP A 163 -4.54 37.05 -19.65
CA ASP A 163 -3.29 37.81 -19.64
C ASP A 163 -2.07 36.90 -19.47
N GLU A 164 -2.16 35.90 -18.59
CA GLU A 164 -1.11 34.88 -18.44
C GLU A 164 -0.93 34.07 -19.73
N TYR A 165 -2.02 33.73 -20.41
CA TYR A 165 -1.97 33.07 -21.71
C TYR A 165 -1.22 33.91 -22.75
N LEU A 166 -1.55 35.21 -22.88
CA LEU A 166 -0.88 36.09 -23.84
C LEU A 166 0.62 36.21 -23.56
N LYS A 167 1.02 36.28 -22.28
CA LYS A 167 2.44 36.29 -21.88
C LYS A 167 3.15 35.00 -22.29
N ILE A 168 2.57 33.83 -22.02
CA ILE A 168 3.12 32.53 -22.44
C ILE A 168 3.25 32.46 -23.97
N TYR A 169 2.22 32.93 -24.69
CA TYR A 169 2.22 32.94 -26.16
C TYR A 169 3.36 33.82 -26.72
N GLN A 170 3.56 35.03 -26.17
CA GLN A 170 4.65 35.90 -26.56
C GLN A 170 6.04 35.26 -26.31
N SER A 171 6.25 34.65 -25.13
CA SER A 171 7.49 33.94 -24.82
C SER A 171 7.73 32.73 -25.74
N SER A 172 6.67 32.01 -26.13
CA SER A 172 6.79 30.85 -27.03
C SER A 172 7.22 31.22 -28.45
N ARG A 173 6.83 32.41 -28.94
CA ARG A 173 7.25 32.91 -30.25
C ARG A 173 8.75 33.19 -30.30
N ILE A 174 9.31 33.74 -29.22
CA ILE A 174 10.76 34.01 -29.10
C ILE A 174 11.56 32.70 -29.17
N ILE A 175 11.10 31.65 -28.47
CA ILE A 175 11.72 30.32 -28.49
C ILE A 175 11.68 29.71 -29.90
N THR A 176 10.57 29.89 -30.62
CA THR A 176 10.41 29.36 -31.98
C THR A 176 11.35 30.06 -32.99
N MET A 177 11.54 31.39 -32.85
CA MET A 177 12.49 32.14 -33.69
C MET A 177 13.95 31.74 -33.42
N LEU A 178 14.33 31.55 -32.16
CA LEU A 178 15.68 31.08 -31.79
C LEU A 178 15.96 29.66 -32.31
N ALA A 179 14.98 28.76 -32.26
CA ALA A 179 15.10 27.40 -32.80
C ALA A 179 15.23 27.38 -34.34
N GLN A 180 14.56 28.30 -35.04
CA GLN A 180 14.65 28.42 -36.51
C GLN A 180 15.99 29.00 -36.97
N THR A 181 16.58 29.95 -36.22
CA THR A 181 17.90 30.52 -36.55
C THR A 181 19.06 29.54 -36.38
N CYS A 182 18.90 28.48 -35.58
CA CYS A 182 19.92 27.45 -35.38
C CYS A 182 20.03 26.42 -36.52
N ASN A 183 19.06 26.34 -37.44
CA ASN A 183 19.09 25.38 -38.56
C ASN A 183 19.86 25.88 -39.80
N GLY A 184 20.34 27.13 -39.82
CA GLY A 184 20.94 27.75 -41.02
C GLY A 184 22.45 28.00 -40.97
N THR A 185 23.03 28.16 -39.78
CA THR A 185 24.47 28.37 -39.63
C THR A 185 24.89 27.72 -38.32
N GLY A 186 25.74 26.70 -38.38
CA GLY A 186 26.28 26.08 -37.19
C GLY A 186 26.92 27.14 -36.29
N CYS A 187 26.37 27.35 -35.09
CA CYS A 187 27.08 28.07 -34.05
C CYS A 187 26.55 27.77 -32.64
N CYS A 188 27.49 27.32 -31.82
CA CYS A 188 27.70 27.59 -30.40
C CYS A 188 26.47 27.67 -29.48
N TYR A 189 26.35 26.63 -28.65
CA TYR A 189 25.71 26.71 -27.34
C TYR A 189 26.27 27.90 -26.55
N ARG A 190 25.45 28.93 -26.31
CA ARG A 190 25.57 29.71 -25.08
C ARG A 190 24.60 29.10 -24.07
N ALA A 191 25.18 28.33 -23.16
CA ALA A 191 24.53 27.91 -21.93
C ALA A 191 23.97 29.14 -21.21
N ALA A 192 22.65 29.24 -21.14
CA ALA A 192 22.01 30.04 -20.10
C ALA A 192 22.03 29.18 -18.85
N SER A 193 23.02 29.42 -17.99
CA SER A 193 23.07 28.90 -16.64
C SER A 193 21.81 29.34 -15.87
N TRP A 194 21.00 28.37 -15.46
CA TRP A 194 20.05 28.45 -14.36
C TRP A 194 20.11 27.12 -13.61
#